data_AF-A0A352A6F8-F1
#
_entry.id   AF-A0A352A6F8-F1
#
_cell.length_a   1.000
_cell.length_b   1.000
_cell.length_c   1.000
_cell.angle_alpha   90.00
_cell.angle_beta   90.00
_cell.angle_gamma   90.00
#
_symmetry.space_group_name_H-M   'P 1'
#
loop_
_entity.id
_entity.type
_entity.pdbx_description
1 polymer ?
#
loop_
_entity_poly.entity_id
_entity_poly.type
_entity_poly.pdbx_seq_one_letter_code
_entity_poly.pdbx_strand_id
1 'polypeptide(L)' 'MIEEKLTIEMLTENGVSILKQNFQDNKQLGENHRVGYENNVDGREKIKNLPQSTQNAILAIWGATPTVTENTVI' A
#
# COMPACT_ATOMS: atom_id res chain seq x y z
N MET A 1 -5.87 23.83 1.39
CA MET A 1 -4.94 22.75 1.81
C MET A 1 -5.31 21.53 1.00
N ILE A 2 -4.34 20.76 0.51
CA ILE A 2 -4.62 19.47 -0.14
C ILE A 2 -4.46 18.38 0.92
N GLU A 3 -5.47 17.54 1.08
CA GLU A 3 -5.49 16.42 2.02
C GLU A 3 -5.35 15.12 1.23
N GLU A 4 -4.33 14.31 1.54
CA GLU A 4 -4.20 12.97 0.99
C GLU A 4 -4.91 11.96 1.90
N LYS A 5 -5.75 11.12 1.31
CA LYS A 5 -6.40 9.99 1.96
C LYS A 5 -5.91 8.69 1.34
N LEU A 6 -5.40 7.80 2.19
CA LEU A 6 -5.03 6.44 1.84
C LEU A 6 -6.06 5.46 2.39
N THR A 7 -6.57 4.59 1.53
CA THR A 7 -7.49 3.50 1.92
C THR A 7 -6.83 2.17 1.61
N ILE A 8 -6.74 1.31 2.61
CA ILE A 8 -6.24 -0.06 2.47
C ILE A 8 -7.39 -0.93 1.93
N GLU A 9 -7.19 -1.52 0.76
CA GLU A 9 -8.11 -2.42 0.08
C GLU A 9 -7.44 -3.79 -0.11
N MET A 10 -8.23 -4.86 -0.08
CA MET A 10 -7.76 -6.22 -0.43
C MET A 10 -6.48 -6.65 0.33
N LEU A 11 -6.36 -6.30 1.61
CA LEU A 11 -5.22 -6.70 2.44
C LEU A 11 -5.31 -8.20 2.75
N THR A 12 -4.36 -8.95 2.24
CA THR A 12 -4.18 -10.39 2.48
C THR A 12 -2.75 -10.65 2.94
N GLU A 13 -2.44 -11.89 3.30
CA GLU A 13 -1.08 -12.31 3.63
C GLU A 13 -0.10 -12.15 2.46
N ASN A 14 -0.58 -12.15 1.20
CA ASN A 14 0.28 -12.14 0.01
C ASN A 14 0.39 -10.77 -0.66
N GLY A 15 -0.49 -9.82 -0.33
CA GLY A 15 -0.51 -8.54 -0.99
C GLY A 15 -1.57 -7.59 -0.44
N VAL A 16 -1.51 -6.35 -0.92
CA VAL A 16 -2.42 -5.26 -0.55
C VAL A 16 -2.61 -4.32 -1.73
N SER A 17 -3.80 -3.74 -1.86
CA SER A 17 -4.10 -2.63 -2.77
C SER A 17 -4.31 -1.35 -1.95
N ILE A 18 -3.63 -0.27 -2.31
CA ILE A 18 -3.80 1.04 -1.67
C ILE A 18 -4.46 1.99 -2.65
N LEU A 19 -5.64 2.49 -2.28
CA LEU A 19 -6.30 3.60 -2.97
C LEU A 19 -5.81 4.93 -2.40
N LYS A 20 -5.25 5.77 -3.27
CA LYS A 20 -4.86 7.15 -2.98
C LYS A 20 -5.85 8.13 -3.59
N GLN A 21 -6.30 9.07 -2.78
CA GLN A 21 -7.20 10.14 -3.18
C GLN A 21 -6.71 11.47 -2.58
N ASN A 22 -6.77 12.53 -3.37
CA ASN A 22 -6.46 13.88 -2.91
C ASN A 22 -7.75 14.68 -2.81
N PHE A 23 -7.89 15.48 -1.76
CA PHE A 23 -9.05 16.32 -1.53
C PHE A 23 -8.64 17.78 -1.33
N GLN A 24 -9.50 18.70 -1.81
CA GLN A 24 -9.44 20.12 -1.50
C GLN A 24 -10.87 20.60 -1.21
N ASP A 25 -11.07 21.18 -0.03
CA ASP A 25 -12.38 21.69 0.42
C ASP A 25 -13.51 20.65 0.26
N ASN A 26 -13.24 19.41 0.70
CA ASN A 26 -14.13 18.23 0.60
C ASN A 26 -14.46 17.76 -0.83
N LYS A 27 -13.79 18.29 -1.86
CA LYS A 27 -13.90 17.80 -3.24
C LYS A 27 -12.69 16.98 -3.61
N GLN A 28 -12.91 15.82 -4.22
CA GLN A 28 -11.82 15.01 -4.74
C GLN A 28 -11.15 15.73 -5.92
N LEU A 29 -9.83 15.74 -5.90
CA LEU A 29 -8.98 16.23 -6.98
C LEU A 29 -8.50 15.03 -7.81
N GLY A 30 -8.79 15.07 -9.10
CA GLY A 30 -8.38 14.03 -10.04
C GLY A 30 -9.06 12.69 -9.80
N GLU A 31 -8.47 11.64 -10.38
CA GLU A 31 -9.02 10.28 -10.34
C GLU A 31 -8.41 9.46 -9.19
N ASN A 32 -9.06 8.32 -8.92
CA ASN A 32 -8.57 7.33 -7.98
C ASN A 32 -7.26 6.72 -8.47
N HIS A 33 -6.20 6.81 -7.67
CA HIS A 33 -4.93 6.16 -7.98
C HIS A 33 -4.75 4.92 -7.11
N ARG A 34 -4.66 3.74 -7.72
CA ARG A 34 -4.46 2.48 -7.01
C ARG A 34 -3.06 1.94 -7.21
N VAL A 35 -2.43 1.53 -6.11
CA VAL A 35 -1.11 0.92 -6.12
C VAL A 35 -1.19 -0.41 -5.38
N GLY A 36 -0.80 -1.49 -6.06
CA GLY A 36 -0.66 -2.81 -5.44
C GLY A 36 0.76 -3.02 -4.90
N TYR A 37 0.86 -3.69 -3.76
CA TYR A 37 2.12 -4.18 -3.22
C TYR A 37 1.98 -5.66 -2.91
N GLU A 38 3.01 -6.43 -3.21
CA GLU A 38 3.10 -7.85 -2.89
C GLU A 38 3.94 -8.04 -1.62
N ASN A 39 3.64 -9.10 -0.87
CA ASN A 39 4.41 -9.48 0.31
C ASN A 39 5.72 -10.21 -0.08
N ASN A 40 6.51 -9.56 -0.93
CA ASN A 40 7.88 -9.93 -1.29
C ASN A 40 8.87 -8.91 -0.70
N VAL A 41 10.17 -9.04 -0.99
CA VAL A 41 11.19 -8.17 -0.40
C VAL A 41 11.04 -6.74 -0.92
N ASP A 42 10.94 -6.56 -2.23
CA ASP A 42 10.78 -5.24 -2.87
C ASP A 42 9.48 -4.53 -2.45
N GLY A 43 8.36 -5.25 -2.39
CA GLY A 43 7.07 -4.72 -1.94
C GLY A 43 7.13 -4.24 -0.49
N ARG A 44 7.79 -4.99 0.40
CA ARG A 44 8.05 -4.58 1.79
C ARG A 44 8.94 -3.34 1.89
N GLU A 45 9.91 -3.17 1.01
CA GLU A 45 10.71 -1.94 0.94
C GLU A 45 9.87 -0.76 0.44
N LYS A 46 9.06 -0.96 -0.59
CA LYS A 46 8.21 0.09 -1.18
C LYS A 46 7.17 0.65 -0.20
N ILE A 47 6.57 -0.20 0.66
CA ILE A 47 5.58 0.27 1.65
C ILE A 47 6.19 1.16 2.74
N LYS A 48 7.52 1.18 2.93
CA LYS A 48 8.18 2.08 3.90
C LYS A 48 7.98 3.57 3.58
N ASN A 49 7.62 3.88 2.33
CA ASN A 49 7.29 5.24 1.90
C ASN A 49 5.86 5.66 2.27
N LEU A 50 5.04 4.74 2.81
CA LEU A 50 3.67 5.04 3.26
C LEU A 50 3.69 5.60 4.69
N PRO A 51 2.60 6.23 5.16
CA PRO A 51 2.48 6.63 6.56
C PRO A 51 2.66 5.45 7.51
N GLN A 52 3.26 5.70 8.69
CA GLN A 52 3.56 4.65 9.67
C GLN A 52 2.32 3.84 10.08
N SER A 53 1.16 4.47 10.19
CA SER A 53 -0.10 3.80 10.49
C SER A 53 -0.49 2.78 9.41
N THR A 54 -0.32 3.15 8.14
CA THR A 54 -0.56 2.27 6.98
C THR A 54 0.45 1.12 6.97
N GLN A 55 1.73 1.40 7.21
CA GLN A 55 2.77 0.37 7.32
C GLN A 55 2.43 -0.65 8.40
N ASN A 56 2.10 -0.19 9.60
CA ASN A 56 1.78 -1.05 10.74
C ASN A 56 0.57 -1.93 10.46
N ALA A 57 -0.47 -1.39 9.81
CA ALA A 57 -1.65 -2.16 9.42
C ALA A 57 -1.32 -3.28 8.43
N ILE A 58 -0.49 -3.00 7.43
CA ILE A 58 -0.04 -4.01 6.44
C ILE A 58 0.82 -5.08 7.12
N LEU A 59 1.82 -4.66 7.89
CA LEU A 59 2.77 -5.56 8.54
C LEU A 59 2.12 -6.41 9.65
N ALA A 60 1.02 -5.97 10.25
CA ALA A 60 0.25 -6.77 11.18
C ALA A 60 -0.34 -8.04 10.53
N ILE A 61 -0.67 -7.98 9.23
CA ILE A 61 -1.16 -9.13 8.46
C ILE A 61 0.00 -9.89 7.80
N TRP A 62 0.99 -9.18 7.26
CA TRP A 62 2.11 -9.79 6.55
C TRP A 62 3.13 -10.48 7.47
N GLY A 63 3.16 -10.13 8.76
CA GLY A 63 4.12 -10.69 9.71
C GLY A 63 5.57 -10.33 9.40
N ALA A 64 6.51 -11.05 10.00
CA ALA A 64 7.94 -10.73 9.96
C ALA A 64 8.65 -11.12 8.64
N THR A 65 8.12 -12.10 7.90
CA THR A 65 8.80 -12.69 6.73
C THR A 65 7.96 -12.58 5.47
N PRO A 66 8.56 -12.32 4.29
CA PRO A 66 7.85 -12.35 3.01
C PRO A 66 7.16 -13.68 2.76
N THR A 67 5.99 -13.66 2.11
CA THR A 67 5.25 -14.87 1.69
C THR A 67 5.29 -15.09 0.19
N VAL A 68 5.66 -14.07 -0.60
CA VAL A 68 5.77 -14.14 -2.05
C VAL A 68 7.25 -14.13 -2.43
N THR A 69 7.66 -15.12 -3.23
CA THR A 69 9.00 -15.18 -3.83
C THR A 69 9.04 -14.34 -5.09
N GLU A 70 10.10 -13.56 -5.27
CA GLU A 70 10.32 -12.80 -6.49
C GLU A 70 10.74 -13.75 -7.62
N ASN A 71 9.88 -13.93 -8.63
CA ASN A 71 10.28 -14.64 -9.84
C ASN A 71 11.15 -13.70 -10.68
N THR A 72 12.47 -13.75 -10.47
CA THR A 72 13.42 -13.20 -11.45
C THR A 72 13.44 -14.12 -12.66
N VAL A 73 12.75 -13.75 -13.74
CA VAL A 73 13.01 -14.38 -15.04
C VAL A 73 14.39 -13.91 -15.49
N ILE A 74 15.37 -14.81 -15.37
CA ILE A 74 16.73 -14.69 -15.91
C ILE A 74 16.75 -14.91 -17.42
#